data_AF-A0A972BS45-F1
#
_entry.id   AF-A0A972BS45-F1
#
_cell.length_a   1.000
_cell.length_b   1.000
_cell.length_c   1.000
_cell.angle_alpha   90.00
_cell.angle_beta   90.00
_cell.angle_gamma   90.00
#
_symmetry.space_group_name_H-M   'P 1'
#
loop_
_entity.id
_entity.type
_entity.pdbx_description
1 polymer ?
#
loop_
_entity_poly.entity_id
_entity_poly.type
_entity_poly.pdbx_seq_one_letter_code
_entity_poly.pdbx_strand_id
1 'polypeptide(L)'
;MMRKLHFWAKTTADGQPGISVGEHMRNVGHVAQLLAELSPFLCNHLGLPPKTIATLAALHDLGKISPGFQQKCPAWLEHFGLKAIVNTPTETDHGRVTHAVLQPIFMALGMKRGPAKYLAAILGAHHGHINDLPNDRGISCVTSESGSGIDWDAVRQQAVRDIVAHFDVAPELASFSISDAALWWLAGLTSVADWIGSNEQFFPSENTLHQPKEVSANKALHDIGFHPPFLKSGLEFEAIFPFSPNELQRQTARFITSPGVYIIEAPMGLGKTEAALWAAYRLLNTGQATGLYFALPTQATSNRIHLRMNEFIAKITDKTATTKLIHGNSWLMEETTIPQVRATTPQSQADQDARASRDWFASTKRALLAPFGVGTVDQCLLGVVAAKHFFVRHFALAGKVVILDEIHSYDLYTGTLIKKLIEVLENLGCTIIILSATLTAQRKAELLEIVDDFLPEAMDPAQVPYPQISG
;
A
#
# COMPACT_ATOMS: atom_id res chain seq x y z
N MET A 1 3.70 -8.59 45.68
CA MET A 1 4.00 -7.64 44.58
C MET A 1 2.94 -7.87 43.51
N MET A 2 1.99 -6.95 43.33
CA MET A 2 1.02 -7.07 42.21
C MET A 2 1.83 -7.00 40.91
N ARG A 3 1.76 -8.05 40.09
CA ARG A 3 2.43 -8.06 38.78
C ARG A 3 1.77 -7.00 37.90
N LYS A 4 2.56 -6.19 37.20
CA LYS A 4 2.08 -5.14 36.31
C LYS A 4 1.24 -5.79 35.20
N LEU A 5 -0.05 -5.45 35.13
CA LEU A 5 -0.96 -5.90 34.08
C LEU A 5 -0.38 -5.50 32.72
N HIS A 6 -0.27 -6.45 31.80
CA HIS A 6 0.09 -6.20 30.40
C HIS A 6 -0.97 -6.83 29.50
N PHE A 7 -1.26 -6.19 28.36
CA PHE A 7 -2.22 -6.68 27.38
C PHE A 7 -1.46 -7.30 26.22
N TRP A 8 -1.74 -8.55 25.87
CA TRP A 8 -1.00 -9.30 24.85
C TRP A 8 -1.52 -8.98 23.44
N ALA A 9 -0.63 -8.95 22.45
CA ALA A 9 -1.00 -8.84 21.03
C ALA A 9 -0.74 -10.12 20.24
N LYS A 10 0.32 -10.85 20.60
CA LYS A 10 0.71 -12.14 20.01
C LYS A 10 0.87 -13.19 21.12
N THR A 11 0.65 -14.46 20.79
CA THR A 11 0.95 -15.59 21.66
C THR A 11 2.22 -16.31 21.20
N THR A 12 2.93 -16.92 22.13
CA THR A 12 4.06 -17.82 21.86
C THR A 12 3.58 -19.18 21.32
N ALA A 13 4.51 -20.03 20.90
CA ALA A 13 4.19 -21.35 20.33
C ALA A 13 3.47 -22.29 21.30
N ASP A 14 3.73 -22.15 22.60
CA ASP A 14 3.10 -22.87 23.71
C ASP A 14 1.81 -22.19 24.21
N GLY A 15 1.32 -21.16 23.52
CA GLY A 15 0.05 -20.50 23.80
C GLY A 15 0.08 -19.51 24.98
N GLN A 16 1.27 -19.13 25.45
CA GLN A 16 1.44 -18.11 26.49
C GLN A 16 1.31 -16.70 25.89
N PRO A 17 0.93 -15.69 26.70
CA PRO A 17 0.98 -14.30 26.26
C PRO A 17 2.43 -13.90 25.91
N GLY A 18 2.64 -13.45 24.68
CA GLY A 18 3.93 -12.95 24.19
C GLY A 18 4.01 -11.42 24.29
N ILE A 19 4.53 -10.78 23.23
CA ILE A 19 4.66 -9.32 23.18
C ILE A 19 3.34 -8.60 23.46
N SER A 20 3.46 -7.46 24.12
CA SER A 20 2.33 -6.60 24.46
C SER A 20 1.76 -5.89 23.23
N VAL A 21 0.51 -5.42 23.34
CA VAL A 21 -0.13 -4.58 22.31
C VAL A 21 0.72 -3.34 22.02
N GLY A 22 1.20 -2.64 23.04
CA GLY A 22 2.05 -1.46 22.86
C GLY A 22 3.42 -1.74 22.22
N GLU A 23 3.95 -2.96 22.33
CA GLU A 23 5.17 -3.36 21.60
C GLU A 23 4.87 -3.65 20.13
N HIS A 24 3.79 -4.39 19.84
CA HIS A 24 3.37 -4.65 18.46
C HIS A 24 3.02 -3.37 17.70
N MET A 25 2.27 -2.46 18.34
CA MET A 25 1.96 -1.14 17.79
C MET A 25 3.23 -0.37 17.41
N ARG A 26 4.28 -0.41 18.24
CA ARG A 26 5.57 0.22 17.93
C ARG A 26 6.31 -0.48 16.79
N ASN A 27 6.30 -1.82 16.74
CA ASN A 27 6.89 -2.56 15.62
C ASN A 27 6.28 -2.11 14.29
N VAL A 28 4.94 -2.09 14.21
CA VAL A 28 4.21 -1.68 13.01
C VAL A 28 4.44 -0.20 12.69
N GLY A 29 4.44 0.68 13.70
CA GLY A 29 4.74 2.10 13.51
C GLY A 29 6.12 2.35 12.90
N HIS A 30 7.17 1.67 13.38
CA HIS A 30 8.51 1.81 12.82
C HIS A 30 8.62 1.26 11.39
N VAL A 31 7.99 0.12 11.11
CA VAL A 31 7.90 -0.42 9.75
C VAL A 31 7.19 0.57 8.83
N ALA A 32 6.05 1.13 9.25
CA ALA A 32 5.28 2.12 8.50
C ALA A 32 6.09 3.40 8.24
N GLN A 33 6.84 3.88 9.24
CA GLN A 33 7.71 5.04 9.10
C GLN A 33 8.75 4.81 8.00
N LEU A 34 9.48 3.69 8.08
CA LEU A 34 10.54 3.38 7.12
C LEU A 34 9.97 3.18 5.70
N LEU A 35 8.81 2.53 5.57
CA LEU A 35 8.13 2.39 4.28
C LEU A 35 7.76 3.75 3.67
N ALA A 36 7.28 4.70 4.48
CA ALA A 36 6.96 6.04 4.03
C ALA A 36 8.23 6.83 3.60
N GLU A 37 9.32 6.67 4.35
CA GLU A 37 10.61 7.31 4.07
C GLU A 37 11.26 6.83 2.76
N LEU A 38 10.87 5.66 2.23
CA LEU A 38 11.29 5.19 0.91
C LEU A 38 10.84 6.11 -0.23
N SER A 39 9.84 6.98 -0.02
CA SER A 39 9.26 7.82 -1.08
C SER A 39 8.82 9.20 -0.56
N PRO A 40 9.77 10.12 -0.29
CA PRO A 40 9.45 11.46 0.22
C PRO A 40 8.53 12.28 -0.70
N PHE A 41 8.69 12.14 -2.02
CA PHE A 41 7.81 12.78 -3.00
C PHE A 41 6.34 12.38 -2.80
N LEU A 42 6.07 11.09 -2.57
CA LEU A 42 4.71 10.59 -2.38
C LEU A 42 4.11 11.08 -1.05
N CYS A 43 4.90 11.09 0.02
CA CYS A 43 4.48 11.66 1.30
C CYS A 43 4.07 13.13 1.17
N ASN A 44 4.83 13.92 0.41
CA ASN A 44 4.51 15.32 0.12
C ASN A 44 3.24 15.45 -0.74
N HIS A 45 3.10 14.64 -1.79
CA HIS A 45 1.92 14.62 -2.67
C HIS A 45 0.64 14.29 -1.88
N LEU A 46 0.70 13.30 -0.99
CA LEU A 46 -0.44 12.89 -0.16
C LEU A 46 -0.66 13.77 1.07
N GLY A 47 0.26 14.70 1.37
CA GLY A 47 0.19 15.56 2.56
C GLY A 47 0.32 14.79 3.87
N LEU A 48 1.04 13.65 3.87
CA LEU A 48 1.19 12.77 5.02
C LEU A 48 2.67 12.63 5.41
N PRO A 49 3.12 13.29 6.48
CA PRO A 49 4.47 13.13 6.99
C PRO A 49 4.74 11.70 7.51
N PRO A 50 5.98 11.16 7.36
CA PRO A 50 6.32 9.81 7.80
C PRO A 50 6.00 9.50 9.26
N LYS A 51 6.24 10.45 10.18
CA LYS A 51 5.92 10.27 11.61
C LYS A 51 4.41 10.21 11.87
N THR A 52 3.62 11.00 11.15
CA THR A 52 2.15 10.94 11.24
C THR A 52 1.65 9.59 10.74
N ILE A 53 2.20 9.10 9.61
CA ILE A 53 1.91 7.76 9.06
C ILE A 53 2.25 6.67 10.08
N ALA A 54 3.45 6.72 10.67
CA ALA A 54 3.92 5.79 11.69
C ALA A 54 2.96 5.72 12.88
N THR A 55 2.53 6.89 13.37
CA THR A 55 1.60 7.01 14.49
C THR A 55 0.24 6.41 14.14
N LEU A 56 -0.34 6.77 13.00
CA LEU A 56 -1.65 6.26 12.60
C LEU A 56 -1.62 4.74 12.37
N ALA A 57 -0.63 4.23 11.65
CA ALA A 57 -0.47 2.79 11.41
C ALA A 57 -0.22 2.01 12.72
N ALA A 58 0.53 2.58 13.67
CA ALA A 58 0.73 1.97 14.99
C ALA A 58 -0.59 1.75 15.73
N LEU A 59 -1.63 2.56 15.50
CA LEU A 59 -2.91 2.49 16.19
C LEU A 59 -3.88 1.41 15.66
N HIS A 60 -3.57 0.71 14.56
CA HIS A 60 -4.45 -0.29 13.92
C HIS A 60 -4.97 -1.38 14.89
N ASP A 61 -4.14 -1.75 15.86
CA ASP A 61 -4.39 -2.86 16.80
C ASP A 61 -4.86 -2.40 18.18
N LEU A 62 -5.21 -1.12 18.36
CA LEU A 62 -5.67 -0.59 19.64
C LEU A 62 -6.85 -1.39 20.22
N GLY A 63 -7.72 -1.90 19.36
CA GLY A 63 -8.86 -2.74 19.73
C GLY A 63 -8.49 -4.09 20.34
N LYS A 64 -7.22 -4.52 20.31
CA LYS A 64 -6.74 -5.68 21.09
C LYS A 64 -6.72 -5.40 22.59
N ILE A 65 -6.68 -4.14 23.01
CA ILE A 65 -6.92 -3.73 24.40
C ILE A 65 -8.43 -3.74 24.65
N SER A 66 -9.01 -4.93 24.61
CA SER A 66 -10.44 -5.17 24.84
C SER A 66 -10.66 -6.52 25.52
N PRO A 67 -11.74 -6.67 26.29
CA PRO A 67 -12.04 -7.92 26.97
C PRO A 67 -12.21 -9.08 25.97
N GLY A 68 -12.93 -8.82 24.88
CA GLY A 68 -13.26 -9.83 23.87
C GLY A 68 -12.06 -10.35 23.09
N PHE A 69 -11.00 -9.55 22.92
CA PHE A 69 -9.74 -10.02 22.38
C PHE A 69 -8.88 -10.72 23.44
N GLN A 70 -8.67 -10.09 24.60
CA GLN A 70 -7.73 -10.59 25.61
C GLN A 70 -8.13 -11.95 26.18
N GLN A 71 -9.43 -12.23 26.28
CA GLN A 71 -9.94 -13.53 26.74
C GLN A 71 -9.60 -14.72 25.82
N LYS A 72 -9.13 -14.46 24.59
CA LYS A 72 -8.70 -15.52 23.66
C LYS A 72 -7.44 -16.27 24.12
N CYS A 73 -6.72 -15.75 25.13
CA CYS A 73 -5.60 -16.44 25.76
C CYS A 73 -5.98 -16.87 27.20
N PRO A 74 -6.32 -18.15 27.43
CA PRO A 74 -6.64 -18.65 28.77
C PRO A 74 -5.49 -18.49 29.77
N ALA A 75 -4.25 -18.66 29.33
CA ALA A 75 -3.06 -18.51 30.18
C ALA A 75 -2.92 -17.07 30.73
N TRP A 76 -3.27 -16.06 29.94
CA TRP A 76 -3.30 -14.66 30.37
C TRP A 76 -4.37 -14.42 31.44
N LEU A 77 -5.57 -14.95 31.24
CA LEU A 77 -6.67 -14.85 32.22
C LEU A 77 -6.30 -15.49 33.55
N GLU A 78 -5.65 -16.66 33.52
CA GLU A 78 -5.18 -17.36 34.71
C GLU A 78 -4.07 -16.58 35.41
N HIS A 79 -3.08 -16.09 34.65
CA HIS A 79 -1.94 -15.35 35.17
C HIS A 79 -2.33 -14.10 35.96
N PHE A 80 -3.38 -13.39 35.53
CA PHE A 80 -3.85 -12.15 36.15
C PHE A 80 -5.12 -12.32 37.00
N GLY A 81 -5.67 -13.53 37.10
CA GLY A 81 -6.89 -13.79 37.86
C GLY A 81 -8.15 -13.16 37.26
N LEU A 82 -8.20 -12.97 35.93
CA LEU A 82 -9.23 -12.22 35.21
C LEU A 82 -10.37 -13.09 34.66
N LYS A 83 -10.67 -14.21 35.31
CA LYS A 83 -11.72 -15.15 34.87
C LYS A 83 -13.12 -14.52 34.75
N ALA A 84 -13.35 -13.40 35.44
CA ALA A 84 -14.59 -12.62 35.35
C ALA A 84 -14.89 -12.09 33.93
N ILE A 85 -13.86 -11.88 33.11
CA ILE A 85 -14.02 -11.37 31.73
C ILE A 85 -14.79 -12.37 30.84
N VAL A 86 -14.56 -13.67 31.01
CA VAL A 86 -15.03 -14.75 30.12
C VAL A 86 -16.56 -14.78 29.97
N ASN A 87 -17.28 -14.34 31.00
CA ASN A 87 -18.74 -14.40 31.02
C ASN A 87 -19.41 -13.14 30.46
N THR A 88 -18.64 -12.15 29.99
CA THR A 88 -19.20 -10.90 29.47
C THR A 88 -19.25 -10.90 27.95
N PRO A 89 -20.43 -10.71 27.32
CA PRO A 89 -20.56 -10.66 25.87
C PRO A 89 -19.92 -9.36 25.34
N THR A 90 -18.68 -9.46 24.89
CA THR A 90 -17.88 -8.34 24.38
C THR A 90 -17.44 -8.62 22.95
N GLU A 91 -17.21 -7.56 22.17
CA GLU A 91 -16.80 -7.68 20.77
C GLU A 91 -15.43 -8.36 20.68
N THR A 92 -15.33 -9.39 19.85
CA THR A 92 -14.13 -10.21 19.70
C THR A 92 -13.32 -9.83 18.47
N ASP A 93 -13.92 -9.13 17.51
CA ASP A 93 -13.22 -8.55 16.37
C ASP A 93 -12.52 -7.25 16.80
N HIS A 94 -11.21 -7.34 17.00
CA HIS A 94 -10.38 -6.21 17.39
C HIS A 94 -10.34 -5.09 16.34
N GLY A 95 -10.50 -5.38 15.04
CA GLY A 95 -10.57 -4.35 14.01
C GLY A 95 -11.84 -3.50 14.16
N ARG A 96 -12.96 -4.17 14.48
CA ARG A 96 -14.22 -3.49 14.80
C ARG A 96 -14.14 -2.66 16.08
N VAL A 97 -13.49 -3.20 17.13
CA VAL A 97 -13.20 -2.44 18.35
C VAL A 97 -12.31 -1.23 18.06
N THR A 98 -11.23 -1.40 17.28
CA THR A 98 -10.34 -0.29 16.86
C THR A 98 -11.15 0.82 16.21
N HIS A 99 -12.03 0.50 15.26
CA HIS A 99 -12.90 1.49 14.61
C HIS A 99 -13.78 2.22 15.63
N ALA A 100 -14.47 1.49 16.50
CA ALA A 100 -15.37 2.08 17.48
C ALA A 100 -14.67 3.03 18.47
N VAL A 101 -13.45 2.68 18.93
CA VAL A 101 -12.75 3.45 19.98
C VAL A 101 -11.87 4.57 19.44
N LEU A 102 -11.30 4.44 18.23
CA LEU A 102 -10.39 5.46 17.70
C LEU A 102 -11.11 6.74 17.30
N GLN A 103 -12.31 6.66 16.73
CA GLN A 103 -13.05 7.85 16.31
C GLN A 103 -13.25 8.88 17.46
N PRO A 104 -13.80 8.51 18.64
CA PRO A 104 -13.91 9.46 19.74
C PRO A 104 -12.55 9.89 20.30
N ILE A 105 -11.54 9.02 20.30
CA ILE A 105 -10.18 9.38 20.76
C ILE A 105 -9.55 10.43 19.82
N PHE A 106 -9.63 10.27 18.51
CA PHE A 106 -9.14 11.26 17.54
C PHE A 106 -9.85 12.60 17.71
N MET A 107 -11.16 12.60 17.95
CA MET A 107 -11.91 13.81 18.23
C MET A 107 -11.45 14.48 19.54
N ALA A 108 -11.15 13.71 20.59
CA ALA A 108 -10.60 14.24 21.84
C ALA A 108 -9.18 14.81 21.67
N LEU A 109 -8.42 14.33 20.68
CA LEU A 109 -7.13 14.89 20.26
C LEU A 109 -7.26 16.13 19.35
N GLY A 110 -8.48 16.60 19.07
CA GLY A 110 -8.74 17.82 18.29
C GLY A 110 -9.03 17.59 16.80
N MET A 111 -9.00 16.35 16.32
CA MET A 111 -9.29 16.04 14.91
C MET A 111 -10.76 16.31 14.58
N LYS A 112 -11.02 16.87 13.39
CA LYS A 112 -12.39 17.04 12.89
C LYS A 112 -13.07 15.69 12.71
N ARG A 113 -14.40 15.66 12.92
CA ARG A 113 -15.22 14.45 12.84
C ARG A 113 -15.10 13.71 11.50
N GLY A 114 -15.02 14.45 10.39
CA GLY A 114 -14.89 13.88 9.04
C GLY A 114 -13.66 12.99 8.88
N PRO A 115 -12.44 13.52 9.00
CA PRO A 115 -11.22 12.70 8.98
C PRO A 115 -11.22 11.60 10.05
N ALA A 116 -11.67 11.90 11.28
CA ALA A 116 -11.65 10.94 12.39
C ALA A 116 -12.45 9.66 12.11
N LYS A 117 -13.67 9.77 11.56
CA LYS A 117 -14.49 8.58 11.25
C LYS A 117 -13.87 7.73 10.14
N TYR A 118 -13.30 8.35 9.11
CA TYR A 118 -12.71 7.62 7.99
C TYR A 118 -11.40 6.95 8.38
N LEU A 119 -10.54 7.64 9.14
CA LEU A 119 -9.32 7.07 9.69
C LEU A 119 -9.60 5.88 10.61
N ALA A 120 -10.54 6.03 11.54
CA ALA A 120 -10.93 4.94 12.42
C ALA A 120 -11.42 3.72 11.63
N ALA A 121 -12.20 3.95 10.56
CA ALA A 121 -12.67 2.89 9.68
C ALA A 121 -11.54 2.14 8.96
N ILE A 122 -10.61 2.86 8.33
CA ILE A 122 -9.53 2.20 7.59
C ILE A 122 -8.54 1.48 8.51
N LEU A 123 -8.25 2.04 9.69
CA LEU A 123 -7.38 1.41 10.67
C LEU A 123 -8.02 0.16 11.27
N GLY A 124 -9.35 0.15 11.43
CA GLY A 124 -10.10 -1.05 11.79
C GLY A 124 -10.21 -2.10 10.67
N ALA A 125 -10.04 -1.70 9.41
CA ALA A 125 -10.21 -2.54 8.23
C ALA A 125 -8.90 -3.19 7.72
N HIS A 126 -7.81 -3.13 8.49
CA HIS A 126 -6.48 -3.59 8.06
C HIS A 126 -6.39 -5.10 7.71
N HIS A 127 -7.40 -5.91 8.06
CA HIS A 127 -7.55 -7.33 7.64
C HIS A 127 -8.30 -7.51 6.30
N GLY A 128 -8.56 -6.42 5.57
CA GLY A 128 -9.00 -6.46 4.18
C GLY A 128 -10.47 -6.16 3.94
N HIS A 129 -11.26 -5.90 4.97
CA HIS A 129 -12.69 -5.58 4.88
C HIS A 129 -13.07 -4.42 5.79
N ILE A 130 -13.94 -3.54 5.29
CA ILE A 130 -14.65 -2.57 6.12
C ILE A 130 -15.93 -3.27 6.58
N ASN A 131 -15.96 -3.65 7.86
CA ASN A 131 -17.08 -4.39 8.44
C ASN A 131 -18.32 -3.49 8.61
N ASP A 132 -18.11 -2.23 8.96
CA ASP A 132 -19.16 -1.26 9.22
C ASP A 132 -18.79 0.06 8.52
N LEU A 133 -19.76 0.65 7.83
CA LEU A 133 -19.54 1.93 7.15
C LEU A 133 -19.26 3.06 8.17
N PRO A 134 -18.29 3.95 7.89
CA PRO A 134 -17.98 5.07 8.77
C PRO A 134 -19.20 5.97 8.97
N ASN A 135 -19.51 6.25 10.24
CA ASN A 135 -20.68 7.05 10.64
C ASN A 135 -20.26 8.20 11.57
N ASP A 136 -20.93 9.34 11.47
CA ASP A 136 -20.70 10.49 12.36
C ASP A 136 -20.94 10.17 13.84
N ARG A 137 -21.81 9.21 14.13
CA ARG A 137 -22.10 8.71 15.49
C ARG A 137 -21.12 7.63 15.96
N GLY A 138 -20.21 7.19 15.10
CA GLY A 138 -19.38 6.01 15.31
C GLY A 138 -20.16 4.70 15.19
N ILE A 139 -19.54 3.62 15.62
CA ILE A 139 -20.12 2.27 15.64
C ILE A 139 -20.39 1.86 17.07
N SER A 140 -21.50 1.18 17.27
CA SER A 140 -21.87 0.60 18.56
C SER A 140 -21.38 -0.85 18.62
N CYS A 141 -20.43 -1.12 19.51
CA CYS A 141 -20.09 -2.47 19.95
C CYS A 141 -19.66 -2.44 21.43
N VAL A 142 -19.71 -3.59 22.11
CA VAL A 142 -19.35 -3.69 23.53
C VAL A 142 -17.84 -3.87 23.64
N THR A 143 -17.13 -2.81 24.01
CA THR A 143 -15.66 -2.73 24.00
C THR A 143 -14.99 -2.80 25.38
N SER A 144 -15.80 -2.84 26.45
CA SER A 144 -15.37 -2.76 27.85
C SER A 144 -16.27 -3.63 28.73
N GLU A 145 -15.78 -4.05 29.88
CA GLU A 145 -16.56 -4.69 30.94
C GLU A 145 -16.09 -4.20 32.32
N SER A 146 -16.96 -4.32 33.34
CA SER A 146 -16.70 -3.82 34.69
C SER A 146 -16.32 -4.92 35.71
N GLY A 147 -16.50 -6.20 35.35
CA GLY A 147 -16.28 -7.34 36.25
C GLY A 147 -14.81 -7.58 36.59
N SER A 148 -13.87 -7.14 35.75
CA SER A 148 -12.43 -7.21 36.03
C SER A 148 -11.90 -6.07 36.91
N GLY A 149 -12.65 -4.96 37.06
CA GLY A 149 -12.16 -3.72 37.65
C GLY A 149 -11.16 -2.95 36.78
N ILE A 150 -10.94 -3.34 35.51
CA ILE A 150 -10.09 -2.64 34.56
C ILE A 150 -10.87 -1.49 33.91
N ASP A 151 -10.32 -0.28 33.96
CA ASP A 151 -10.79 0.82 33.13
C ASP A 151 -10.20 0.72 31.72
N TRP A 152 -10.87 -0.06 30.87
CA TRP A 152 -10.44 -0.34 29.51
C TRP A 152 -10.28 0.92 28.65
N ASP A 153 -11.13 1.91 28.84
CA ASP A 153 -11.07 3.18 28.11
C ASP A 153 -9.85 4.00 28.54
N ALA A 154 -9.60 4.12 29.84
CA ALA A 154 -8.41 4.81 30.33
C ALA A 154 -7.11 4.15 29.85
N VAL A 155 -7.06 2.81 29.83
CA VAL A 155 -5.90 2.07 29.29
C VAL A 155 -5.70 2.36 27.80
N ARG A 156 -6.76 2.32 26.98
CA ARG A 156 -6.67 2.63 25.55
C ARG A 156 -6.21 4.07 25.31
N GLN A 157 -6.78 5.04 26.04
CA GLN A 157 -6.36 6.42 25.94
C GLN A 157 -4.90 6.62 26.33
N GLN A 158 -4.42 5.91 27.36
CA GLN A 158 -3.00 5.95 27.73
C GLN A 158 -2.13 5.34 26.63
N ALA A 159 -2.51 4.20 26.05
CA ALA A 159 -1.78 3.59 24.95
C ALA A 159 -1.68 4.53 23.73
N VAL A 160 -2.74 5.26 23.40
CA VAL A 160 -2.69 6.29 22.33
C VAL A 160 -1.74 7.42 22.71
N ARG A 161 -1.79 7.94 23.93
CA ARG A 161 -0.86 8.98 24.40
C ARG A 161 0.60 8.51 24.32
N ASP A 162 0.88 7.27 24.72
CA ASP A 162 2.22 6.69 24.68
C ASP A 162 2.73 6.59 23.23
N ILE A 163 1.89 6.15 22.28
CA ILE A 163 2.25 6.08 20.86
C ILE A 163 2.47 7.47 20.25
N VAL A 164 1.57 8.42 20.53
CA VAL A 164 1.70 9.80 20.04
C VAL A 164 2.97 10.47 20.57
N ALA A 165 3.31 10.22 21.84
CA ALA A 165 4.56 10.71 22.44
C ALA A 165 5.80 10.00 21.86
N HIS A 166 5.72 8.70 21.57
CA HIS A 166 6.82 7.92 21.01
C HIS A 166 7.27 8.43 19.63
N PHE A 167 6.32 8.81 18.76
CA PHE A 167 6.62 9.33 17.42
C PHE A 167 6.65 10.87 17.33
N ASP A 168 6.29 11.57 18.41
CA ASP A 168 6.34 13.03 18.55
C ASP A 168 5.49 13.79 17.50
N VAL A 169 4.18 13.49 17.44
CA VAL A 169 3.25 14.06 16.42
C VAL A 169 2.01 14.76 16.98
N ALA A 170 1.94 15.00 18.28
CA ALA A 170 0.74 15.55 18.93
C ALA A 170 0.17 16.83 18.24
N PRO A 171 0.99 17.80 17.78
CA PRO A 171 0.48 19.00 17.11
C PRO A 171 -0.12 18.72 15.72
N GLU A 172 0.38 17.73 15.00
CA GLU A 172 0.04 17.44 13.60
C GLU A 172 -1.35 16.79 13.47
N LEU A 173 -1.79 16.05 14.50
CA LEU A 173 -3.08 15.37 14.52
C LEU A 173 -4.29 16.31 14.67
N ALA A 174 -4.09 17.49 15.27
CA ALA A 174 -5.17 18.44 15.55
C ALA A 174 -5.66 19.20 14.29
N SER A 175 -4.77 19.47 13.33
CA SER A 175 -5.10 20.13 12.06
C SER A 175 -5.25 19.16 10.88
N PHE A 176 -5.36 17.85 11.16
CA PHE A 176 -5.29 16.79 10.16
C PHE A 176 -6.43 16.86 9.14
N SER A 177 -6.06 16.83 7.87
CA SER A 177 -6.96 16.65 6.73
C SER A 177 -6.36 15.57 5.84
N ILE A 178 -7.20 14.74 5.22
CA ILE A 178 -6.75 13.62 4.39
C ILE A 178 -7.63 13.54 3.15
N SER A 179 -7.01 13.35 1.99
CA SER A 179 -7.72 13.06 0.75
C SER A 179 -8.14 11.59 0.70
N ASP A 180 -9.10 11.25 -0.15
CA ASP A 180 -9.53 9.85 -0.32
C ASP A 180 -8.37 8.95 -0.77
N ALA A 181 -7.50 9.44 -1.66
CA ALA A 181 -6.32 8.70 -2.11
C ALA A 181 -5.31 8.46 -0.97
N ALA A 182 -5.03 9.49 -0.16
CA ALA A 182 -4.16 9.36 1.00
C ALA A 182 -4.72 8.40 2.05
N LEU A 183 -6.05 8.39 2.23
CA LEU A 183 -6.75 7.47 3.12
C LEU A 183 -6.59 6.01 2.68
N TRP A 184 -6.91 5.69 1.41
CA TRP A 184 -6.78 4.32 0.91
C TRP A 184 -5.32 3.87 0.83
N TRP A 185 -4.41 4.76 0.48
CA TRP A 185 -2.97 4.48 0.52
C TRP A 185 -2.51 4.12 1.94
N LEU A 186 -2.90 4.90 2.95
CA LEU A 186 -2.58 4.63 4.35
C LEU A 186 -3.16 3.29 4.84
N ALA A 187 -4.36 2.91 4.38
CA ALA A 187 -4.95 1.61 4.69
C ALA A 187 -4.07 0.46 4.16
N GLY A 188 -3.62 0.55 2.90
CA GLY A 188 -2.70 -0.42 2.30
C GLY A 188 -1.35 -0.49 2.98
N LEU A 189 -0.77 0.68 3.28
CA LEU A 189 0.49 0.77 4.02
C LEU A 189 0.36 0.12 5.40
N THR A 190 -0.74 0.37 6.11
CA THR A 190 -0.99 -0.19 7.45
C THR A 190 -1.07 -1.72 7.41
N SER A 191 -1.77 -2.32 6.45
CA SER A 191 -1.82 -3.77 6.30
C SER A 191 -0.46 -4.39 5.98
N VAL A 192 0.29 -3.78 5.04
CA VAL A 192 1.64 -4.26 4.71
C VAL A 192 2.59 -4.12 5.91
N ALA A 193 2.50 -3.01 6.63
CA ALA A 193 3.30 -2.77 7.83
C ALA A 193 2.96 -3.76 8.96
N ASP A 194 1.68 -4.12 9.15
CA ASP A 194 1.27 -5.14 10.10
C ASP A 194 1.81 -6.52 9.71
N TRP A 195 1.77 -6.90 8.42
CA TRP A 195 2.33 -8.17 7.96
C TRP A 195 3.84 -8.27 8.23
N ILE A 196 4.59 -7.21 7.96
CA ILE A 196 6.04 -7.16 8.22
C ILE A 196 6.32 -7.11 9.73
N GLY A 197 5.60 -6.27 10.47
CA GLY A 197 5.72 -6.11 11.92
C GLY A 197 5.28 -7.35 12.72
N SER A 198 4.53 -8.24 12.08
CA SER A 198 4.09 -9.55 12.61
C SER A 198 5.02 -10.71 12.25
N ASN A 199 6.11 -10.47 11.51
CA ASN A 199 7.04 -11.53 11.12
C ASN A 199 7.94 -11.93 12.28
N GLU A 200 7.79 -13.17 12.77
CA GLU A 200 8.52 -13.67 13.94
C GLU A 200 10.04 -13.76 13.76
N GLN A 201 10.54 -13.80 12.52
CA GLN A 201 11.97 -13.77 12.26
C GLN A 201 12.62 -12.44 12.67
N PHE A 202 11.86 -11.33 12.59
CA PHE A 202 12.34 -9.98 12.90
C PHE A 202 11.75 -9.41 14.19
N PHE A 203 10.56 -9.89 14.56
CA PHE A 203 9.79 -9.46 15.73
C PHE A 203 9.26 -10.68 16.49
N PRO A 204 10.13 -11.44 17.19
CA PRO A 204 9.71 -12.65 17.87
C PRO A 204 8.73 -12.35 19.01
N SER A 205 7.72 -13.20 19.15
CA SER A 205 6.66 -13.10 20.16
C SER A 205 7.18 -13.18 21.61
N GLU A 206 8.34 -13.80 21.83
CA GLU A 206 9.02 -13.87 23.13
C GLU A 206 9.87 -12.63 23.46
N ASN A 207 9.91 -11.63 22.56
CA ASN A 207 10.74 -10.42 22.68
C ASN A 207 12.22 -10.71 22.93
N THR A 208 12.73 -11.82 22.40
CA THR A 208 14.13 -12.28 22.59
C THR A 208 15.16 -11.36 21.94
N LEU A 209 14.73 -10.47 21.04
CA LEU A 209 15.58 -9.46 20.43
C LEU A 209 15.54 -8.17 21.27
N HIS A 210 16.64 -7.88 21.96
CA HIS A 210 16.81 -6.67 22.79
C HIS A 210 17.28 -5.42 21.99
N GLN A 211 17.21 -5.48 20.66
CA GLN A 211 17.62 -4.36 19.81
C GLN A 211 16.51 -3.31 19.63
N PRO A 212 16.84 -2.05 19.29
CA PRO A 212 15.85 -1.03 18.96
C PRO A 212 14.92 -1.49 17.83
N LYS A 213 13.64 -1.14 17.92
CA LYS A 213 12.62 -1.62 16.96
C LYS A 213 12.86 -1.07 15.56
N GLU A 214 13.47 0.10 15.44
CA GLU A 214 13.93 0.69 14.19
C GLU A 214 14.92 -0.21 13.46
N VAL A 215 15.86 -0.82 14.20
CA VAL A 215 16.88 -1.72 13.64
C VAL A 215 16.24 -3.02 13.14
N SER A 216 15.31 -3.59 13.91
CA SER A 216 14.52 -4.75 13.46
C SER A 216 13.71 -4.44 12.20
N ALA A 217 13.03 -3.29 12.16
CA ALA A 217 12.23 -2.87 11.03
C ALA A 217 13.10 -2.68 9.78
N ASN A 218 14.22 -1.95 9.88
CA ASN A 218 15.13 -1.75 8.76
C ASN A 218 15.66 -3.07 8.20
N LYS A 219 16.05 -4.00 9.08
CA LYS A 219 16.47 -5.35 8.66
C LYS A 219 15.35 -6.11 7.96
N ALA A 220 14.12 -6.06 8.49
CA ALA A 220 12.97 -6.73 7.89
C ALA A 220 12.67 -6.21 6.48
N LEU A 221 12.64 -4.88 6.29
CA LEU A 221 12.42 -4.26 4.98
C LEU A 221 13.49 -4.68 3.98
N HIS A 222 14.77 -4.62 4.38
CA HIS A 222 15.89 -5.01 3.54
C HIS A 222 15.79 -6.49 3.11
N ASP A 223 15.57 -7.41 4.04
CA ASP A 223 15.54 -8.86 3.78
C ASP A 223 14.30 -9.30 2.98
N ILE A 224 13.18 -8.56 3.08
CA ILE A 224 11.96 -8.80 2.28
C ILE A 224 12.07 -8.19 0.88
N GLY A 225 12.94 -7.18 0.69
CA GLY A 225 13.16 -6.51 -0.59
C GLY A 225 12.43 -5.16 -0.75
N PHE A 226 11.99 -4.53 0.34
CA PHE A 226 11.49 -3.16 0.36
C PHE A 226 12.64 -2.17 0.56
N HIS A 227 13.45 -2.01 -0.47
CA HIS A 227 14.48 -0.98 -0.53
C HIS A 227 14.37 -0.21 -1.86
N PRO A 228 14.77 1.07 -1.91
CA PRO A 228 14.78 1.80 -3.16
C PRO A 228 15.72 1.08 -4.15
N PRO A 229 15.36 0.97 -5.43
CA PRO A 229 16.25 0.38 -6.40
C PRO A 229 17.47 1.28 -6.60
N PHE A 230 18.67 0.69 -6.66
CA PHE A 230 19.84 1.44 -7.09
C PHE A 230 19.75 1.68 -8.60
N LEU A 231 19.68 2.96 -8.98
CA LEU A 231 19.58 3.40 -10.36
C LEU A 231 20.89 4.02 -10.81
N LYS A 232 21.39 3.59 -11.97
CA LYS A 232 22.51 4.25 -12.65
C LYS A 232 22.02 5.61 -13.14
N SER A 233 22.64 6.67 -12.67
CA SER A 233 22.30 8.04 -13.04
C SER A 233 22.98 8.46 -14.34
N GLY A 234 22.36 9.41 -15.05
CA GLY A 234 22.96 10.05 -16.22
C GLY A 234 23.14 9.13 -17.44
N LEU A 235 22.37 8.05 -17.55
CA LEU A 235 22.37 7.24 -18.76
C LEU A 235 21.69 7.99 -19.89
N GLU A 236 22.35 8.03 -21.05
CA GLU A 236 21.74 8.46 -22.31
C GLU A 236 20.87 7.35 -22.90
N PHE A 237 20.00 7.69 -23.85
CA PHE A 237 19.07 6.76 -24.48
C PHE A 237 19.80 5.53 -25.06
N GLU A 238 20.90 5.77 -25.78
CA GLU A 238 21.73 4.76 -26.45
C GLU A 238 22.45 3.82 -25.47
N ALA A 239 22.60 4.21 -24.20
CA ALA A 239 23.16 3.34 -23.17
C ALA A 239 22.16 2.28 -22.71
N ILE A 240 20.86 2.60 -22.79
CA ILE A 240 19.76 1.72 -22.42
C ILE A 240 19.29 0.89 -23.62
N PHE A 241 19.16 1.53 -24.79
CA PHE A 241 18.65 0.92 -26.02
C PHE A 241 19.73 0.91 -27.11
N PRO A 242 19.94 -0.20 -27.86
CA PRO A 242 21.04 -0.35 -28.82
C PRO A 242 20.79 0.38 -30.16
N PHE A 243 20.17 1.55 -30.14
CA PHE A 243 19.86 2.37 -31.31
C PHE A 243 19.64 3.84 -30.91
N SER A 244 19.75 4.75 -31.88
CA SER A 244 19.49 6.18 -31.65
C SER A 244 18.00 6.49 -31.55
N PRO A 245 17.58 7.41 -30.67
CA PRO A 245 16.17 7.69 -30.47
C PRO A 245 15.55 8.26 -31.75
N ASN A 246 14.32 7.85 -32.05
CA ASN A 246 13.53 8.49 -33.08
C ASN A 246 12.83 9.76 -32.53
N GLU A 247 12.06 10.44 -33.38
CA GLU A 247 11.41 11.69 -32.98
C GLU A 247 10.35 11.48 -31.90
N LEU A 248 9.58 10.39 -31.97
CA LEU A 248 8.61 10.03 -30.94
C LEU A 248 9.28 9.93 -29.56
N GLN A 249 10.36 9.16 -29.46
CA GLN A 249 11.09 8.93 -28.20
C GLN A 249 11.68 10.22 -27.63
N ARG A 250 12.20 11.12 -28.50
CA ARG A 250 12.68 12.44 -28.08
C ARG A 250 11.55 13.33 -27.56
N GLN A 251 10.43 13.37 -28.25
CA GLN A 251 9.27 14.18 -27.86
C GLN A 251 8.66 13.67 -26.56
N THR A 252 8.52 12.35 -26.39
CA THR A 252 8.03 11.74 -25.15
C THR A 252 8.88 12.14 -23.96
N ALA A 253 10.21 12.10 -24.09
CA ALA A 253 11.09 12.55 -23.02
C ALA A 253 10.90 14.03 -22.68
N ARG A 254 10.71 14.91 -23.68
CA ARG A 254 10.52 16.34 -23.43
C ARG A 254 9.19 16.64 -22.77
N PHE A 255 8.14 15.89 -23.11
CA PHE A 255 6.78 16.14 -22.66
C PHE A 255 6.51 15.52 -21.27
N ILE A 256 6.90 14.26 -21.07
CA ILE A 256 6.66 13.53 -19.82
C ILE A 256 7.80 13.82 -18.84
N THR A 257 7.59 14.80 -17.96
CA THR A 257 8.60 15.29 -17.00
C THR A 257 8.08 15.41 -15.58
N SER A 258 6.83 15.00 -15.31
CA SER A 258 6.21 14.95 -13.99
C SER A 258 5.13 13.87 -13.97
N PRO A 259 4.60 13.52 -12.78
CA PRO A 259 3.38 12.72 -12.67
C PRO A 259 2.19 13.38 -13.37
N GLY A 260 1.28 12.55 -13.86
CA GLY A 260 0.16 12.93 -14.73
C GLY A 260 -0.28 11.78 -15.65
N VAL A 261 -1.28 12.05 -16.49
CA VAL A 261 -1.83 11.10 -17.46
C VAL A 261 -1.37 11.46 -18.86
N TYR A 262 -0.72 10.53 -19.55
CA TYR A 262 -0.15 10.74 -20.88
C TYR A 262 -0.59 9.65 -21.85
N ILE A 263 -0.85 10.03 -23.09
CA ILE A 263 -1.21 9.13 -24.19
C ILE A 263 -0.12 9.22 -25.26
N ILE A 264 0.42 8.07 -25.66
CA ILE A 264 1.36 7.92 -26.79
C ILE A 264 0.66 7.15 -27.90
N GLU A 265 0.35 7.84 -28.99
CA GLU A 265 -0.28 7.25 -30.17
C GLU A 265 0.72 7.14 -31.32
N ALA A 266 0.99 5.91 -31.73
CA ALA A 266 1.81 5.64 -32.89
C ALA A 266 1.55 4.22 -33.45
N PRO A 267 1.66 4.02 -34.78
CA PRO A 267 1.68 2.69 -35.38
C PRO A 267 2.59 1.68 -34.66
N MET A 268 2.26 0.40 -34.81
CA MET A 268 3.12 -0.69 -34.33
C MET A 268 4.52 -0.59 -34.95
N GLY A 269 5.55 -0.87 -34.16
CA GLY A 269 6.95 -0.83 -34.62
C GLY A 269 7.64 0.54 -34.55
N LEU A 270 6.95 1.63 -34.21
CA LEU A 270 7.57 2.96 -34.04
C LEU A 270 8.21 3.21 -32.66
N GLY A 271 8.35 2.18 -31.83
CA GLY A 271 9.10 2.26 -30.56
C GLY A 271 8.36 2.93 -29.40
N LYS A 272 7.02 2.78 -29.31
CA LYS A 272 6.19 3.29 -28.20
C LYS A 272 6.66 2.77 -26.84
N THR A 273 6.97 1.49 -26.77
CA THR A 273 7.44 0.83 -25.55
C THR A 273 8.75 1.48 -25.07
N GLU A 274 9.72 1.67 -25.95
CA GLU A 274 11.00 2.28 -25.61
C GLU A 274 10.85 3.78 -25.29
N ALA A 275 9.91 4.49 -25.91
CA ALA A 275 9.56 5.86 -25.53
C ALA A 275 9.03 5.95 -24.09
N ALA A 276 8.12 5.04 -23.72
CA ALA A 276 7.54 4.98 -22.38
C ALA A 276 8.55 4.56 -21.32
N LEU A 277 9.38 3.55 -21.61
CA LEU A 277 10.46 3.11 -20.72
C LEU A 277 11.53 4.20 -20.54
N TRP A 278 11.84 4.96 -21.60
CA TRP A 278 12.75 6.09 -21.51
C TRP A 278 12.21 7.22 -20.62
N ALA A 279 10.93 7.57 -20.76
CA ALA A 279 10.27 8.52 -19.85
C ALA A 279 10.27 8.01 -18.41
N ALA A 280 9.98 6.72 -18.21
CA ALA A 280 9.98 6.10 -16.89
C ALA A 280 11.36 6.15 -16.22
N TYR A 281 12.43 5.82 -16.94
CA TYR A 281 13.80 5.94 -16.43
C TYR A 281 14.10 7.37 -15.98
N ARG A 282 13.72 8.37 -16.78
CA ARG A 282 13.97 9.78 -16.44
C ARG A 282 13.23 10.20 -15.17
N LEU A 283 11.95 9.84 -15.04
CA LEU A 283 11.14 10.12 -13.84
C LEU A 283 11.71 9.43 -12.58
N LEU A 284 12.17 8.19 -12.72
CA LEU A 284 12.84 7.47 -11.64
C LEU A 284 14.14 8.18 -11.22
N ASN A 285 14.95 8.60 -12.20
CA ASN A 285 16.22 9.28 -11.96
C ASN A 285 16.07 10.70 -11.41
N THR A 286 14.95 11.39 -11.66
CA THR A 286 14.60 12.69 -11.08
C THR A 286 13.85 12.60 -9.76
N GLY A 287 13.59 11.39 -9.25
CA GLY A 287 12.87 11.17 -7.98
C GLY A 287 11.37 11.46 -8.06
N GLN A 288 10.81 11.51 -9.27
CA GLN A 288 9.39 11.73 -9.54
C GLN A 288 8.58 10.43 -9.69
N ALA A 289 9.25 9.27 -9.57
CA ALA A 289 8.61 7.98 -9.53
C ALA A 289 9.29 7.04 -8.51
N THR A 290 8.50 6.15 -7.91
CA THR A 290 8.94 5.17 -6.90
C THR A 290 9.24 3.79 -7.52
N GLY A 291 8.83 3.59 -8.77
CA GLY A 291 8.94 2.32 -9.48
C GLY A 291 8.21 2.36 -10.82
N LEU A 292 8.09 1.19 -11.45
CA LEU A 292 7.42 1.00 -12.73
C LEU A 292 6.59 -0.29 -12.71
N TYR A 293 5.32 -0.20 -13.10
CA TYR A 293 4.46 -1.34 -13.38
C TYR A 293 4.01 -1.32 -14.83
N PHE A 294 4.34 -2.36 -15.58
CA PHE A 294 3.93 -2.53 -16.97
C PHE A 294 2.68 -3.41 -17.02
N ALA A 295 1.53 -2.80 -17.34
CA ALA A 295 0.23 -3.44 -17.38
C ALA A 295 -0.12 -3.87 -18.82
N LEU A 296 -0.32 -5.18 -18.99
CA LEU A 296 -0.61 -5.80 -20.28
C LEU A 296 -2.09 -6.19 -20.40
N PRO A 297 -2.65 -6.22 -21.62
CA PRO A 297 -4.04 -6.61 -21.84
C PRO A 297 -4.33 -8.06 -21.53
N THR A 298 -3.39 -8.96 -21.82
CA THR A 298 -3.57 -10.39 -21.56
C THR A 298 -2.26 -11.02 -21.10
N GLN A 299 -2.35 -12.21 -20.51
CA GLN A 299 -1.15 -12.98 -20.12
C GLN A 299 -0.30 -13.38 -21.35
N ALA A 300 -0.89 -13.51 -22.54
CA ALA A 300 -0.23 -14.03 -23.74
C ALA A 300 0.84 -13.08 -24.31
N THR A 301 0.66 -11.76 -24.20
CA THR A 301 1.63 -10.75 -24.65
C THR A 301 2.79 -10.56 -23.66
N SER A 302 2.74 -11.20 -22.49
CA SER A 302 3.68 -10.97 -21.39
C SER A 302 5.12 -11.40 -21.68
N ASN A 303 5.32 -12.53 -22.37
CA ASN A 303 6.67 -13.10 -22.50
C ASN A 303 7.67 -12.18 -23.24
N ARG A 304 7.23 -11.47 -24.30
CA ARG A 304 8.11 -10.57 -25.05
C ARG A 304 8.40 -9.28 -24.30
N ILE A 305 7.39 -8.67 -23.69
CA ILE A 305 7.56 -7.45 -22.89
C ILE A 305 8.39 -7.75 -21.64
N HIS A 306 8.22 -8.92 -21.03
CA HIS A 306 9.04 -9.36 -19.91
C HIS A 306 10.54 -9.42 -20.24
N LEU A 307 10.92 -9.97 -21.40
CA LEU A 307 12.33 -9.99 -21.83
C LEU A 307 12.88 -8.57 -22.01
N ARG A 308 12.15 -7.71 -22.70
CA ARG A 308 12.55 -6.30 -22.91
C ARG A 308 12.67 -5.54 -21.59
N MET A 309 11.74 -5.76 -20.68
CA MET A 309 11.74 -5.11 -19.36
C MET A 309 12.92 -5.60 -18.51
N ASN A 310 13.26 -6.89 -18.57
CA ASN A 310 14.46 -7.42 -17.91
C ASN A 310 15.75 -6.80 -18.47
N GLU A 311 15.86 -6.69 -19.80
CA GLU A 311 16.99 -6.02 -20.44
C GLU A 311 17.09 -4.56 -20.02
N PHE A 312 15.97 -3.84 -20.02
CA PHE A 312 15.87 -2.47 -19.54
C PHE A 312 16.33 -2.32 -18.08
N ILE A 313 15.76 -3.12 -17.17
CA ILE A 313 16.13 -3.09 -15.73
C ILE A 313 17.61 -3.41 -15.55
N ALA A 314 18.15 -4.43 -16.25
CA ALA A 314 19.56 -4.79 -16.18
C ALA A 314 20.50 -3.68 -16.67
N LYS A 315 20.02 -2.78 -17.53
CA LYS A 315 20.77 -1.60 -17.98
C LYS A 315 20.73 -0.49 -16.95
N ILE A 316 19.55 -0.18 -16.41
CA ILE A 316 19.35 0.95 -15.48
C ILE A 316 19.72 0.64 -14.03
N THR A 317 19.86 -0.63 -13.66
CA THR A 317 20.29 -1.09 -12.32
C THR A 317 21.65 -1.80 -12.38
N ASP A 318 22.31 -1.98 -11.23
CA ASP A 318 23.53 -2.79 -11.14
C ASP A 318 23.22 -4.29 -11.08
N LYS A 319 24.08 -5.12 -11.68
CA LYS A 319 23.94 -6.59 -11.70
C LYS A 319 23.93 -7.24 -10.31
N THR A 320 24.44 -6.52 -9.30
CA THR A 320 24.48 -6.94 -7.90
C THR A 320 23.20 -6.60 -7.15
N ALA A 321 22.30 -5.82 -7.75
CA ALA A 321 21.05 -5.44 -7.10
C ALA A 321 20.02 -6.57 -7.21
N THR A 322 19.47 -6.92 -6.06
CA THR A 322 18.27 -7.74 -5.83
C THR A 322 17.01 -7.21 -6.52
N THR A 323 17.10 -6.11 -7.26
CA THR A 323 16.03 -5.48 -8.04
C THR A 323 15.79 -6.23 -9.34
N LYS A 324 15.23 -7.44 -9.23
CA LYS A 324 14.78 -8.22 -10.38
C LYS A 324 13.32 -7.91 -10.68
N LEU A 325 12.97 -8.06 -11.96
CA LEU A 325 11.60 -7.97 -12.41
C LEU A 325 10.78 -9.11 -11.82
N ILE A 326 9.71 -8.77 -11.09
CA ILE A 326 8.76 -9.78 -10.62
C ILE A 326 7.62 -9.88 -11.64
N HIS A 327 7.40 -11.09 -12.16
CA HIS A 327 6.27 -11.43 -13.01
C HIS A 327 5.34 -12.38 -12.28
N GLY A 328 4.07 -12.36 -12.66
CA GLY A 328 3.02 -13.25 -12.16
C GLY A 328 3.18 -14.75 -12.42
N ASN A 329 4.37 -15.27 -12.68
CA ASN A 329 4.68 -16.72 -12.69
C ASN A 329 6.17 -16.99 -12.37
N SER A 330 7.06 -15.97 -12.37
CA SER A 330 8.50 -16.13 -12.16
C SER A 330 8.91 -16.16 -10.68
N TRP A 331 8.00 -15.88 -9.75
CA TRP A 331 8.27 -15.90 -8.30
C TRP A 331 8.61 -17.31 -7.78
N LEU A 332 8.23 -18.37 -8.50
CA LEU A 332 8.48 -19.77 -8.13
C LEU A 332 9.97 -20.13 -8.05
N MET A 333 10.87 -19.24 -8.50
CA MET A 333 12.32 -19.49 -8.56
C MET A 333 13.14 -18.67 -7.56
N GLU A 334 12.52 -17.93 -6.63
CA GLU A 334 13.25 -17.09 -5.67
C GLU A 334 13.13 -17.55 -4.21
N GLU A 335 14.29 -17.76 -3.57
CA GLU A 335 14.46 -17.83 -2.12
C GLU A 335 14.34 -16.44 -1.49
N THR A 336 13.17 -15.82 -1.57
CA THR A 336 12.90 -14.56 -0.86
C THR A 336 12.17 -14.86 0.44
N THR A 337 12.57 -14.16 1.51
CA THR A 337 11.98 -14.34 2.84
C THR A 337 10.50 -13.93 2.81
N ILE A 338 9.61 -14.93 2.85
CA ILE A 338 8.17 -14.70 3.01
C ILE A 338 7.90 -14.41 4.48
N PRO A 339 7.13 -13.36 4.83
CA PRO A 339 6.78 -13.08 6.21
C PRO A 339 6.15 -14.28 6.94
N GLN A 340 6.78 -14.71 8.02
CA GLN A 340 6.29 -15.79 8.88
C GLN A 340 5.35 -15.19 9.92
N VAL A 341 4.08 -15.03 9.53
CA VAL A 341 3.02 -14.52 10.41
C VAL A 341 2.38 -15.68 11.17
N ARG A 342 2.43 -15.65 12.51
CA ARG A 342 1.69 -16.59 13.37
C ARG A 342 0.27 -16.13 13.64
N ALA A 343 -0.63 -17.10 13.66
CA ALA A 343 -2.03 -16.96 14.02
C ALA A 343 -2.20 -16.49 15.47
N THR A 344 -3.09 -15.52 15.70
CA THR A 344 -3.41 -14.97 17.04
C THR A 344 -4.85 -15.23 17.49
N THR A 345 -5.64 -15.93 16.67
CA THR A 345 -7.08 -16.19 16.91
C THR A 345 -7.43 -17.65 16.57
N PRO A 346 -8.66 -18.13 16.88
CA PRO A 346 -9.08 -19.48 16.50
C PRO A 346 -8.88 -19.74 15.00
N GLN A 347 -8.63 -21.01 14.66
CA GLN A 347 -8.11 -21.50 13.36
C GLN A 347 -8.72 -20.89 12.08
N SER A 348 -9.95 -20.35 12.07
CA SER A 348 -10.60 -19.89 10.83
C SER A 348 -10.25 -18.47 10.37
N GLN A 349 -10.05 -17.51 11.28
CA GLN A 349 -9.74 -16.11 10.91
C GLN A 349 -8.23 -15.87 10.86
N ALA A 350 -7.50 -16.43 11.80
CA ALA A 350 -6.03 -16.32 11.87
C ALA A 350 -5.34 -16.96 10.64
N ASP A 351 -5.91 -18.06 10.14
CA ASP A 351 -5.48 -18.68 8.90
C ASP A 351 -5.65 -17.75 7.71
N GLN A 352 -6.69 -16.91 7.70
CA GLN A 352 -6.97 -16.03 6.56
C GLN A 352 -6.00 -14.85 6.47
N ASP A 353 -5.59 -14.26 7.58
CA ASP A 353 -4.66 -13.12 7.58
C ASP A 353 -3.23 -13.58 7.28
N ALA A 354 -2.82 -14.71 7.86
CA ALA A 354 -1.55 -15.35 7.52
C ALA A 354 -1.52 -15.84 6.06
N ARG A 355 -2.63 -16.38 5.54
CA ARG A 355 -2.76 -16.72 4.11
C ARG A 355 -2.74 -15.46 3.24
N ALA A 356 -3.39 -14.37 3.63
CA ALA A 356 -3.38 -13.13 2.87
C ALA A 356 -1.97 -12.54 2.78
N SER A 357 -1.23 -12.50 3.90
CA SER A 357 0.18 -12.11 3.91
C SER A 357 1.00 -13.00 2.96
N ARG A 358 0.90 -14.33 3.09
CA ARG A 358 1.59 -15.27 2.18
C ARG A 358 1.18 -15.05 0.73
N ASP A 359 -0.09 -14.87 0.42
CA ASP A 359 -0.56 -14.61 -0.94
C ASP A 359 0.08 -13.33 -1.50
N TRP A 360 0.13 -12.24 -0.74
CA TRP A 360 0.72 -10.99 -1.21
C TRP A 360 2.24 -11.06 -1.42
N PHE A 361 2.94 -11.90 -0.64
CA PHE A 361 4.39 -12.07 -0.72
C PHE A 361 4.87 -13.28 -1.54
N ALA A 362 3.96 -14.20 -1.91
CA ALA A 362 4.27 -15.46 -2.60
C ALA A 362 3.40 -15.71 -3.85
N SER A 363 2.70 -14.70 -4.38
CA SER A 363 1.89 -14.82 -5.61
C SER A 363 2.12 -13.69 -6.61
N THR A 364 1.34 -13.68 -7.70
CA THR A 364 1.24 -12.60 -8.71
C THR A 364 1.13 -11.20 -8.10
N LYS A 365 0.51 -11.07 -6.93
CA LYS A 365 0.29 -9.80 -6.24
C LYS A 365 1.61 -9.15 -5.79
N ARG A 366 2.67 -9.93 -5.60
CA ARG A 366 4.01 -9.42 -5.26
C ARG A 366 4.58 -8.50 -6.34
N ALA A 367 4.24 -8.74 -7.60
CA ALA A 367 4.69 -7.90 -8.71
C ALA A 367 4.23 -6.44 -8.57
N LEU A 368 3.11 -6.19 -7.88
CA LEU A 368 2.65 -4.83 -7.59
C LEU A 368 3.52 -4.15 -6.51
N LEU A 369 3.92 -4.90 -5.48
CA LEU A 369 4.71 -4.38 -4.36
C LEU A 369 6.18 -4.14 -4.72
N ALA A 370 6.69 -4.87 -5.72
CA ALA A 370 8.06 -4.71 -6.19
C ALA A 370 8.30 -3.31 -6.81
N PRO A 371 9.52 -2.77 -6.73
CA PRO A 371 9.87 -1.55 -7.46
C PRO A 371 9.59 -1.67 -8.97
N PHE A 372 9.85 -2.84 -9.56
CA PHE A 372 9.62 -3.13 -10.96
C PHE A 372 8.75 -4.38 -11.14
N GLY A 373 7.62 -4.22 -11.83
CA GLY A 373 6.67 -5.31 -12.07
C GLY A 373 6.13 -5.32 -13.49
N VAL A 374 5.84 -6.52 -14.00
CA VAL A 374 5.06 -6.72 -15.23
C VAL A 374 3.92 -7.67 -14.90
N GLY A 375 2.71 -7.31 -15.32
CA GLY A 375 1.53 -8.14 -15.11
C GLY A 375 0.35 -7.69 -15.96
N THR A 376 -0.81 -8.31 -15.76
CA THR A 376 -2.02 -7.91 -16.48
C THR A 376 -2.59 -6.62 -15.89
N VAL A 377 -3.34 -5.88 -16.70
CA VAL A 377 -4.10 -4.72 -16.26
C VAL A 377 -5.13 -5.09 -15.18
N ASP A 378 -5.64 -6.33 -15.19
CA ASP A 378 -6.62 -6.80 -14.21
C ASP A 378 -6.09 -6.69 -12.78
N GLN A 379 -4.78 -6.86 -12.57
CA GLN A 379 -4.17 -6.68 -11.25
C GLN A 379 -4.30 -5.24 -10.74
N CYS A 380 -4.25 -4.25 -11.64
CA CYS A 380 -4.52 -2.85 -11.31
C CYS A 380 -6.03 -2.61 -11.15
N LEU A 381 -6.87 -3.15 -12.03
CA LEU A 381 -8.34 -3.00 -11.98
C LEU A 381 -8.94 -3.57 -10.68
N LEU A 382 -8.34 -4.62 -10.13
CA LEU A 382 -8.71 -5.14 -8.81
C LEU A 382 -8.54 -4.12 -7.66
N GLY A 383 -7.84 -3.00 -7.90
CA GLY A 383 -7.73 -1.88 -6.98
C GLY A 383 -8.95 -0.95 -6.99
N VAL A 384 -9.82 -1.00 -8.01
CA VAL A 384 -10.98 -0.10 -8.12
C VAL A 384 -12.32 -0.82 -8.06
N VAL A 385 -12.31 -2.12 -7.82
CA VAL A 385 -13.50 -2.96 -7.58
C VAL A 385 -13.58 -3.37 -6.11
N ALA A 386 -14.75 -3.85 -5.69
CA ALA A 386 -15.00 -4.32 -4.32
C ALA A 386 -14.29 -5.66 -4.01
N ALA A 387 -12.95 -5.66 -4.03
CA ALA A 387 -12.11 -6.80 -3.70
C ALA A 387 -11.51 -6.67 -2.30
N LYS A 388 -11.29 -7.81 -1.63
CA LYS A 388 -10.55 -7.84 -0.36
C LYS A 388 -9.14 -7.27 -0.57
N HIS A 389 -8.69 -6.42 0.37
CA HIS A 389 -7.38 -5.74 0.29
C HIS A 389 -7.16 -4.93 -1.00
N PHE A 390 -8.21 -4.36 -1.60
CA PHE A 390 -8.03 -3.50 -2.79
C PHE A 390 -7.08 -2.32 -2.50
N PHE A 391 -7.14 -1.77 -1.29
CA PHE A 391 -6.28 -0.68 -0.82
C PHE A 391 -4.79 -1.06 -0.73
N VAL A 392 -4.44 -2.35 -0.63
CA VAL A 392 -3.03 -2.79 -0.72
C VAL A 392 -2.50 -2.57 -2.15
N ARG A 393 -3.37 -2.62 -3.18
CA ARG A 393 -3.00 -2.24 -4.55
C ARG A 393 -2.77 -0.75 -4.69
N HIS A 394 -3.52 0.07 -3.96
CA HIS A 394 -3.32 1.52 -3.94
C HIS A 394 -1.95 1.84 -3.35
N PHE A 395 -1.62 1.25 -2.19
CA PHE A 395 -0.27 1.32 -1.62
C PHE A 395 0.80 0.84 -2.60
N ALA A 396 0.58 -0.32 -3.21
CA ALA A 396 1.54 -0.94 -4.10
C ALA A 396 1.80 -0.12 -5.38
N LEU A 397 0.78 0.52 -5.96
CA LEU A 397 0.92 1.26 -7.21
C LEU A 397 1.31 2.73 -7.02
N ALA A 398 1.09 3.32 -5.84
CA ALA A 398 1.27 4.74 -5.61
C ALA A 398 2.68 5.25 -5.96
N GLY A 399 2.71 6.42 -6.61
CA GLY A 399 3.95 7.04 -7.08
C GLY A 399 4.69 6.29 -8.18
N LYS A 400 4.18 5.17 -8.71
CA LYS A 400 4.84 4.45 -9.81
C LYS A 400 4.54 5.10 -11.16
N VAL A 401 5.40 4.82 -12.12
CA VAL A 401 5.01 4.88 -13.53
C VAL A 401 4.17 3.64 -13.83
N VAL A 402 2.96 3.82 -14.34
CA VAL A 402 2.07 2.74 -14.75
C VAL A 402 1.88 2.83 -16.25
N ILE A 403 2.44 1.87 -16.99
CA ILE A 403 2.30 1.82 -18.45
C ILE A 403 1.13 0.92 -18.78
N LEU A 404 0.10 1.46 -19.43
CA LEU A 404 -1.07 0.72 -19.91
C LEU A 404 -0.87 0.42 -21.39
N ASP A 405 -0.58 -0.84 -21.74
CA ASP A 405 -0.30 -1.23 -23.11
C ASP A 405 -1.57 -1.65 -23.88
N GLU A 406 -1.61 -1.32 -25.18
CA GLU A 406 -2.66 -1.75 -26.12
C GLU A 406 -4.10 -1.43 -25.68
N ILE A 407 -4.35 -0.21 -25.19
CA ILE A 407 -5.65 0.18 -24.60
C ILE A 407 -6.83 0.20 -25.59
N HIS A 408 -6.54 0.20 -26.89
CA HIS A 408 -7.56 0.17 -27.95
C HIS A 408 -8.27 -1.19 -28.07
N SER A 409 -7.74 -2.23 -27.43
CA SER A 409 -8.31 -3.58 -27.45
C SER A 409 -9.42 -3.81 -26.41
N TYR A 410 -9.62 -2.89 -25.46
CA TYR A 410 -10.57 -3.07 -24.37
C TYR A 410 -12.00 -2.67 -24.77
N ASP A 411 -12.97 -3.46 -24.29
CA ASP A 411 -14.38 -3.17 -24.48
C ASP A 411 -14.87 -1.95 -23.65
N LEU A 412 -16.09 -1.49 -23.93
CA LEU A 412 -16.72 -0.34 -23.25
C LEU A 412 -16.81 -0.54 -21.72
N TYR A 413 -17.04 -1.77 -21.26
CA TYR A 413 -17.15 -2.11 -19.84
C TYR A 413 -15.81 -1.92 -19.12
N THR A 414 -14.75 -2.53 -19.65
CA THR A 414 -13.38 -2.35 -19.16
C THR A 414 -12.94 -0.90 -19.30
N GLY A 415 -13.45 -0.19 -20.32
CA GLY A 415 -13.20 1.22 -20.53
C GLY A 415 -13.63 2.13 -19.37
N THR A 416 -14.70 1.78 -18.65
CA THR A 416 -15.15 2.52 -17.45
C THR A 416 -14.25 2.24 -16.25
N LEU A 417 -13.88 0.97 -16.04
CA LEU A 417 -12.97 0.58 -14.97
C LEU A 417 -11.57 1.18 -15.16
N ILE A 418 -11.09 1.24 -16.39
CA ILE A 418 -9.84 1.91 -16.76
C ILE A 418 -9.89 3.39 -16.42
N LYS A 419 -10.99 4.08 -16.74
CA LYS A 419 -11.13 5.50 -16.38
C LYS A 419 -11.03 5.68 -14.86
N LYS A 420 -11.78 4.88 -14.09
CA LYS A 420 -11.71 4.97 -12.63
C LYS A 420 -10.34 4.62 -12.08
N LEU A 421 -9.65 3.65 -12.70
CA LEU A 421 -8.27 3.33 -12.37
C LEU A 421 -7.33 4.51 -12.62
N ILE A 422 -7.44 5.20 -13.76
CA ILE A 422 -6.61 6.37 -14.08
C ILE A 422 -6.82 7.47 -13.03
N GLU A 423 -8.07 7.83 -12.72
CA GLU A 423 -8.39 8.83 -11.70
C GLU A 423 -7.78 8.46 -10.33
N VAL A 424 -7.88 7.19 -9.93
CA VAL A 424 -7.30 6.72 -8.66
C VAL A 424 -5.77 6.79 -8.69
N LEU A 425 -5.14 6.34 -9.78
CA LEU A 425 -3.67 6.35 -9.89
C LEU A 425 -3.10 7.77 -9.95
N GLU A 426 -3.75 8.67 -10.66
CA GLU A 426 -3.35 10.08 -10.72
C GLU A 426 -3.40 10.73 -9.33
N ASN A 427 -4.49 10.52 -8.59
CA ASN A 427 -4.59 11.00 -7.21
C ASN A 427 -3.56 10.36 -6.26
N LEU A 428 -3.06 9.16 -6.58
CA LEU A 428 -1.96 8.48 -5.88
C LEU A 428 -0.56 8.95 -6.34
N GLY A 429 -0.47 10.00 -7.16
CA GLY A 429 0.79 10.58 -7.62
C GLY A 429 1.52 9.74 -8.67
N CYS A 430 0.80 8.85 -9.37
CA CYS A 430 1.38 8.02 -10.42
C CYS A 430 1.59 8.81 -11.71
N THR A 431 2.53 8.34 -12.54
CA THR A 431 2.59 8.73 -13.95
C THR A 431 1.93 7.63 -14.77
N ILE A 432 0.81 7.92 -15.43
CA ILE A 432 0.10 6.94 -16.27
C ILE A 432 0.50 7.19 -17.72
N ILE A 433 1.11 6.19 -18.37
CA ILE A 433 1.48 6.27 -19.79
C ILE A 433 0.65 5.25 -20.56
N ILE A 434 -0.27 5.74 -21.38
CA ILE A 434 -1.20 4.94 -22.17
C ILE A 434 -0.63 4.75 -23.57
N LEU A 435 -0.38 3.50 -23.96
CA LEU A 435 0.10 3.16 -25.30
C LEU A 435 -1.05 2.70 -26.18
N SER A 436 -1.18 3.32 -27.34
CA SER A 436 -2.15 2.89 -28.34
C SER A 436 -1.61 3.02 -29.76
N ALA A 437 -2.14 2.19 -30.67
CA ALA A 437 -1.93 2.39 -32.10
C ALA A 437 -2.70 3.62 -32.60
N THR A 438 -3.95 3.75 -32.16
CA THR A 438 -4.89 4.81 -32.53
C THR A 438 -6.01 4.85 -31.47
N LEU A 439 -6.48 6.05 -31.12
CA LEU A 439 -7.69 6.28 -30.31
C LEU A 439 -8.59 7.31 -31.00
N THR A 440 -9.90 7.18 -30.81
CA THR A 440 -10.84 8.23 -31.24
C THR A 440 -10.65 9.49 -30.39
N ALA A 441 -10.98 10.66 -30.95
CA ALA A 441 -10.89 11.93 -30.22
C ALA A 441 -11.72 11.91 -28.92
N GLN A 442 -12.94 11.35 -28.99
CA GLN A 442 -13.79 11.13 -27.82
C GLN A 442 -13.10 10.28 -26.75
N ARG A 443 -12.47 9.16 -27.14
CA ARG A 443 -11.79 8.29 -26.18
C ARG A 443 -10.60 8.95 -25.52
N LYS A 444 -9.87 9.80 -26.25
CA LYS A 444 -8.78 10.61 -25.68
C LYS A 444 -9.29 11.60 -24.64
N ALA A 445 -10.34 12.35 -24.96
CA ALA A 445 -10.94 13.30 -24.04
C ALA A 445 -11.47 12.62 -22.77
N GLU A 446 -12.11 11.45 -22.92
CA GLU A 446 -12.60 10.65 -21.79
C GLU A 446 -11.47 10.20 -20.84
N LEU A 447 -10.31 9.83 -21.38
CA LEU A 447 -9.16 9.34 -20.62
C LEU A 447 -8.33 10.47 -19.98
N LEU A 448 -8.31 11.64 -20.60
CA LEU A 448 -7.60 12.84 -20.10
C LEU A 448 -8.51 13.75 -19.25
N GLU A 449 -9.76 13.35 -19.02
CA GLU A 449 -10.77 14.14 -18.31
C GLU A 449 -10.92 15.58 -18.83
N ILE A 450 -10.73 15.77 -20.14
CA ILE A 450 -10.92 17.07 -20.79
C ILE A 450 -12.41 17.38 -20.80
N VAL A 451 -12.80 18.49 -20.17
CA VAL A 451 -14.18 19.00 -20.16
C VAL A 451 -14.61 19.36 -21.59
N ASP A 452 -15.84 19.00 -21.98
CA ASP A 452 -16.39 19.16 -23.34
C ASP A 452 -16.19 20.55 -23.97
N ASP A 453 -16.08 21.62 -23.16
CA ASP A 453 -15.84 23.01 -23.61
C ASP A 453 -14.47 23.23 -24.30
N PHE A 454 -13.54 22.27 -24.19
CA PHE A 454 -12.21 22.33 -24.82
C PHE A 454 -11.97 21.26 -25.88
N LEU A 455 -13.01 20.53 -26.30
CA LEU A 455 -12.87 19.62 -27.44
C LEU A 455 -12.55 20.46 -28.69
N PRO A 456 -11.35 20.34 -29.29
CA PRO A 456 -11.16 20.87 -30.64
C PRO A 456 -12.21 20.22 -31.54
N GLU A 457 -12.82 20.98 -32.45
CA GLU A 457 -13.72 20.44 -33.48
C GLU A 457 -13.13 19.14 -34.00
N ALA A 458 -13.92 18.06 -34.01
CA ALA A 458 -13.46 16.73 -34.35
C ALA A 458 -12.74 16.75 -35.71
N MET A 459 -11.42 16.88 -35.70
CA MET A 459 -10.60 16.78 -36.90
C MET A 459 -10.75 15.34 -37.39
N ASP A 460 -10.93 15.19 -38.71
CA ASP A 460 -10.92 13.89 -39.36
C ASP A 460 -9.70 13.09 -38.86
N PRO A 461 -9.87 11.88 -38.30
CA PRO A 461 -8.76 11.03 -37.86
C PRO A 461 -7.71 10.79 -38.96
N ALA A 462 -8.07 10.97 -40.24
CA ALA A 462 -7.17 10.88 -41.38
C ALA A 462 -6.29 12.14 -41.61
N GLN A 463 -6.58 13.27 -40.95
CA GLN A 463 -5.90 14.56 -41.16
C GLN A 463 -4.95 14.96 -40.01
N VAL A 464 -4.89 14.16 -38.95
CA VAL A 464 -4.03 14.45 -37.80
C VAL A 464 -2.68 13.75 -37.99
N PRO A 465 -1.54 14.48 -38.01
CA PRO A 465 -0.23 13.86 -38.22
C PRO A 465 0.17 13.00 -37.01
N TYR A 466 0.51 11.74 -37.26
CA TYR A 466 1.11 10.82 -36.29
C TYR A 466 2.65 10.89 -36.34
N PRO A 467 3.36 10.59 -35.24
CA PRO A 467 2.88 10.18 -33.92
C PRO A 467 2.35 11.36 -33.08
N GLN A 468 1.51 11.07 -32.08
CA GLN A 468 0.96 12.07 -31.16
C GLN A 468 1.30 11.76 -29.71
N ILE A 469 1.48 12.83 -28.93
CA ILE A 469 1.64 12.79 -27.49
C ILE A 469 0.67 13.81 -26.90
N SER A 470 -0.21 13.35 -26.03
CA SER A 470 -1.19 14.17 -25.32
C SER A 470 -1.08 13.90 -23.82
N GLY A 471 -1.35 14.90 -22.99
CA GLY A 471 -1.35 14.75 -21.53
C GLY A 471 -1.31 16.08 -20.83
#